data_AF-A0AAU8T9L3-F1
#
_entry.id   AF-A0AAU8T9L3-F1
#
_cell.length_a   1.000
_cell.length_b   1.000
_cell.length_c   1.000
_cell.angle_alpha   90.00
_cell.angle_beta   90.00
_cell.angle_gamma   90.00
#
_symmetry.space_group_name_H-M   'P 1'
#
loop_
_entity.id
_entity.type
_entity.pdbx_description
1 polymer ?
#
loop_
_entity_poly.entity_id
_entity_poly.type
_entity_poly.pdbx_seq_one_letter_code
_entity_poly.pdbx_strand_id
1 'polypeptide(L)'
;MLPVPTESARSKYLKGLANGQLLYQFDRVAGVPVFFPREVGPSGHPDALEWRRSSGLGVVYSITVVHPKSRPRYSIAIVELDEGFRLMSTVIDDRCDVPIGSRVRASFEPMDEESRVVFEVLR
;
A
#
# COMPACT_ATOMS: atom_id res chain seq x y z
N MET A 1 26.75 14.23 -9.64
CA MET A 1 26.31 12.85 -9.35
C MET A 1 25.51 12.90 -8.07
N LEU A 2 24.24 12.51 -8.09
CA LEU A 2 23.45 12.41 -6.85
C LEU A 2 24.02 11.25 -6.01
N PRO A 3 24.09 11.37 -4.68
CA PRO A 3 24.51 10.26 -3.82
C PRO A 3 23.57 9.07 -4.04
N VAL A 4 24.13 7.88 -4.21
CA VAL A 4 23.34 6.64 -4.29
C VAL A 4 22.88 6.29 -2.88
N PRO A 5 21.57 6.12 -2.62
CA PRO A 5 21.09 5.69 -1.32
C PRO A 5 21.71 4.35 -0.91
N THR A 6 22.17 4.25 0.34
CA THR A 6 22.69 2.99 0.91
C THR A 6 21.60 1.92 1.02
N GLU A 7 20.33 2.34 1.07
CA GLU A 7 19.15 1.49 1.07
C GLU A 7 18.15 2.01 0.01
N SER A 8 17.62 1.10 -0.82
CA SER A 8 16.60 1.47 -1.81
C SER A 8 15.24 1.73 -1.18
N ALA A 9 14.43 2.57 -1.82
CA ALA A 9 13.06 2.87 -1.38
C ALA A 9 12.20 1.59 -1.25
N ARG A 10 12.39 0.61 -2.15
CA ARG A 10 11.74 -0.71 -2.07
C ARG A 10 12.12 -1.45 -0.79
N SER A 11 13.41 -1.52 -0.46
CA SER A 11 13.90 -2.25 0.72
C SER A 11 13.33 -1.65 2.00
N LYS A 12 13.31 -0.31 2.12
CA LYS A 12 12.71 0.39 3.26
C LYS A 12 11.22 0.11 3.41
N TYR A 13 10.47 0.10 2.30
CA TYR A 13 9.04 -0.25 2.32
C TYR A 13 8.80 -1.68 2.83
N LEU A 14 9.54 -2.66 2.31
CA LEU A 14 9.42 -4.06 2.72
C LEU A 14 9.79 -4.28 4.18
N LYS A 15 10.82 -3.60 4.69
CA LYS A 15 11.12 -3.58 6.14
C LYS A 15 9.98 -2.99 6.96
N GLY A 16 9.31 -1.97 6.45
CA GLY A 16 8.08 -1.46 7.06
C GLY A 16 7.02 -2.55 7.18
N LEU A 17 6.71 -3.23 6.07
CA LEU A 17 5.71 -4.31 6.05
C LEU A 17 6.07 -5.44 7.02
N ALA A 18 7.33 -5.87 7.06
CA ALA A 18 7.81 -6.90 7.99
C ALA A 18 7.67 -6.50 9.47
N ASN A 19 7.64 -5.20 9.76
CA ASN A 19 7.42 -4.65 11.10
C ASN A 19 5.95 -4.27 11.37
N GLY A 20 5.01 -4.70 10.51
CA GLY A 20 3.59 -4.35 10.66
C GLY A 20 3.29 -2.86 10.43
N GLN A 21 4.04 -2.22 9.53
CA GLN A 21 3.92 -0.80 9.22
C GLN A 21 3.67 -0.57 7.73
N LEU A 22 2.55 0.08 7.40
CA LEU A 22 2.30 0.58 6.06
C LEU A 22 2.98 1.94 5.90
N LEU A 23 4.13 1.96 5.25
CA LEU A 23 4.86 3.18 4.96
C LEU A 23 4.48 3.74 3.60
N TYR A 24 4.42 5.06 3.50
CA TYR A 24 4.28 5.81 2.25
C TYR A 24 5.25 6.98 2.24
N GLN A 25 5.46 7.58 1.08
CA GLN A 25 6.26 8.80 0.97
C GLN A 25 5.35 10.02 0.87
N PHE A 26 5.80 11.17 1.33
CA PHE A 26 5.15 12.45 1.07
C PHE A 26 6.16 13.38 0.42
N ASP A 27 5.80 13.96 -0.72
CA ASP A 27 6.63 14.97 -1.36
C ASP A 27 6.32 16.34 -0.75
N ARG A 28 7.24 16.87 0.05
CA ARG A 28 7.04 18.14 0.78
C ARG A 28 6.98 19.36 -0.12
N VAL A 29 7.55 19.30 -1.32
CA VAL A 29 7.56 20.41 -2.27
C VAL A 29 6.29 20.40 -3.12
N ALA A 30 5.88 19.22 -3.61
CA ALA A 30 4.63 19.06 -4.35
C ALA A 30 3.39 19.04 -3.44
N GLY A 31 3.56 18.77 -2.14
CA GLY A 31 2.48 18.72 -1.16
C GLY A 31 1.56 17.52 -1.30
N VAL A 32 2.05 16.39 -1.84
CA VAL A 32 1.22 15.22 -2.15
C VAL A 32 1.76 13.93 -1.53
N PRO A 33 0.88 12.99 -1.14
CA PRO A 33 1.29 11.64 -0.80
C PRO A 33 1.77 10.91 -2.07
N VAL A 34 2.74 10.04 -1.91
CA VAL A 34 3.42 9.33 -2.98
C VAL A 34 3.44 7.84 -2.66
N PHE A 35 2.79 7.09 -3.54
CA PHE A 35 2.83 5.64 -3.57
C PHE A 35 2.69 5.18 -5.04
N PHE A 36 3.41 4.17 -5.52
CA PHE A 36 4.39 3.27 -4.89
C PHE A 36 5.71 3.97 -4.49
N PRO A 37 6.53 3.44 -3.55
CA PRO A 37 7.86 3.96 -3.20
C PRO A 37 8.74 4.34 -4.40
N ARG A 38 9.36 5.53 -4.33
CA ARG A 38 10.21 6.11 -5.39
C ARG A 38 11.54 6.63 -4.81
N GLU A 39 12.56 6.65 -5.66
CA GLU A 39 13.82 7.34 -5.38
C GLU A 39 13.71 8.86 -5.63
N VAL A 40 12.86 9.26 -6.58
CA VAL A 40 12.62 10.67 -6.93
C VAL A 40 11.12 10.95 -6.93
N GLY A 41 10.73 12.00 -6.21
CA GLY A 41 9.34 12.41 -6.04
C GLY A 41 8.76 13.17 -7.24
N PRO A 42 7.45 13.43 -7.25
CA PRO A 42 6.79 14.24 -8.28
C PRO A 42 7.41 15.62 -8.49
N SER A 43 7.98 16.23 -7.44
CA SER A 43 8.63 17.54 -7.55
C SER A 43 10.02 17.49 -8.20
N GLY A 44 10.64 16.31 -8.31
CA GLY A 44 11.99 16.15 -8.83
C GLY A 44 13.11 16.61 -7.88
N HIS A 45 12.79 17.17 -6.71
CA HIS A 45 13.80 17.63 -5.75
C HIS A 45 14.39 16.44 -4.97
N PRO A 46 15.73 16.35 -4.85
CA PRO A 46 16.42 15.16 -4.32
C PRO A 46 16.08 14.83 -2.86
N ASP A 47 15.69 15.82 -2.05
CA ASP A 47 15.37 15.66 -0.62
C ASP A 47 13.91 15.97 -0.28
N ALA A 48 13.03 16.05 -1.29
CA ALA A 48 11.63 16.40 -1.06
C ALA A 48 10.81 15.24 -0.48
N LEU A 49 11.18 13.99 -0.80
CA LEU A 49 10.48 12.81 -0.31
C LEU A 49 10.82 12.53 1.16
N GLU A 50 9.80 12.50 2.00
CA GLU A 50 9.91 12.00 3.37
C GLU A 50 9.06 10.75 3.57
N TRP A 51 9.52 9.85 4.43
CA TRP A 51 8.77 8.65 4.79
C TRP A 51 7.82 8.95 5.93
N ARG A 52 6.56 8.52 5.79
CA ARG A 52 5.52 8.62 6.80
C ARG A 52 4.87 7.24 7.01
N ARG A 53 4.30 7.05 8.19
CA ARG A 53 3.48 5.87 8.51
C ARG A 53 2.02 6.20 8.24
N SER A 54 1.36 5.36 7.45
CA SER A 54 -0.10 5.42 7.28
C SER A 54 -0.79 4.88 8.53
N SER A 55 -1.95 5.45 8.86
CA SER A 55 -2.91 4.91 9.81
C SER A 55 -3.42 3.51 9.41
N GLY A 56 -3.25 3.15 8.13
CA GLY A 56 -3.74 1.92 7.53
C GLY A 56 -5.23 1.94 7.22
N LEU A 57 -5.91 3.07 7.41
CA LEU A 57 -7.34 3.20 7.20
C LEU A 57 -7.64 3.71 5.78
N GLY A 58 -8.68 3.16 5.15
CA GLY A 58 -9.06 3.55 3.80
C GLY A 58 -10.43 3.05 3.36
N VAL A 59 -10.76 3.30 2.09
CA VAL A 59 -11.95 2.80 1.40
C VAL A 59 -11.57 1.93 0.21
N VAL A 60 -12.40 0.91 -0.07
CA VAL A 60 -12.33 0.18 -1.34
C VAL A 60 -12.73 1.13 -2.47
N TYR A 61 -11.76 1.54 -3.29
CA TYR A 61 -11.98 2.41 -4.45
C TYR A 61 -12.48 1.62 -5.65
N SER A 62 -11.87 0.46 -5.91
CA SER A 62 -12.32 -0.50 -6.92
C SER A 62 -11.93 -1.92 -6.51
N ILE A 63 -12.68 -2.91 -6.99
CA ILE A 63 -12.45 -4.32 -6.66
C ILE A 63 -12.84 -5.22 -7.83
N THR A 64 -12.10 -6.32 -7.99
CA THR A 64 -12.44 -7.43 -8.88
C THR A 64 -12.19 -8.76 -8.18
N VAL A 65 -12.90 -9.80 -8.60
CA VAL A 65 -12.75 -11.16 -8.07
C VAL A 65 -12.04 -12.03 -9.10
N VAL A 66 -10.92 -12.63 -8.70
CA VAL A 66 -10.19 -13.58 -9.52
C VAL A 66 -10.66 -14.99 -9.21
N HIS A 67 -11.01 -15.74 -10.27
CA HIS A 67 -11.49 -17.12 -10.20
C HIS A 67 -10.48 -18.10 -10.82
N PRO A 68 -9.42 -18.51 -10.09
CA PRO A 68 -8.46 -19.48 -10.59
C PRO A 68 -9.05 -20.90 -10.61
N LYS A 69 -8.59 -21.75 -11.55
CA LYS A 69 -9.14 -23.12 -11.73
C LYS A 69 -8.91 -24.07 -10.54
N SER A 70 -7.79 -23.94 -9.85
CA SER A 70 -7.32 -24.93 -8.85
C SER A 70 -6.94 -24.29 -7.50
N ARG A 71 -7.42 -23.09 -7.22
CA ARG A 71 -7.17 -22.37 -5.96
C ARG A 71 -8.46 -21.65 -5.53
N PRO A 72 -8.59 -21.26 -4.25
CA PRO A 72 -9.68 -20.39 -3.83
C PRO A 72 -9.71 -19.09 -4.64
N ARG A 73 -10.92 -18.56 -4.87
CA ARG A 73 -11.08 -17.21 -5.39
C ARG A 73 -10.49 -16.18 -4.41
N TYR A 74 -10.05 -15.05 -4.93
CA TYR A 74 -9.54 -13.95 -4.12
C TYR A 74 -9.87 -12.61 -4.76
N SER A 75 -9.91 -11.55 -3.96
CA SER A 75 -10.13 -10.20 -4.45
C SER A 75 -8.80 -9.54 -4.85
N ILE A 76 -8.85 -8.69 -5.87
CA ILE A 76 -7.84 -7.65 -6.10
C ILE A 76 -8.57 -6.32 -6.00
N ALA A 77 -8.09 -5.43 -5.13
CA ALA A 77 -8.69 -4.14 -4.88
C ALA A 77 -7.66 -3.02 -5.01
N ILE A 78 -8.12 -1.85 -5.47
CA ILE A 78 -7.45 -0.59 -5.21
C ILE A 78 -8.09 0.00 -3.95
N VAL A 79 -7.26 0.24 -2.94
CA VAL A 79 -7.69 0.91 -1.71
C VAL A 79 -7.18 2.34 -1.75
N GLU A 80 -8.09 3.29 -1.54
CA GLU A 80 -7.75 4.70 -1.29
C GLU A 80 -7.61 4.89 0.21
N LEU A 81 -6.40 5.21 0.66
CA LEU A 81 -6.08 5.43 2.06
C LEU A 81 -6.52 6.83 2.47
N ASP A 82 -6.82 7.02 3.76
CA ASP A 82 -7.25 8.32 4.30
C ASP A 82 -6.18 9.40 4.12
N GLU A 83 -4.91 9.02 3.94
CA GLU A 83 -3.83 9.96 3.61
C GLU A 83 -3.83 10.40 2.13
N GLY A 84 -4.70 9.85 1.28
CA GLY A 84 -4.96 10.30 -0.09
C GLY A 84 -4.20 9.57 -1.19
N PHE A 85 -3.37 8.57 -0.87
CA PHE A 85 -2.76 7.70 -1.89
C PHE A 85 -3.55 6.42 -2.10
N ARG A 86 -3.34 5.80 -3.27
CA ARG A 86 -3.97 4.53 -3.63
C ARG A 86 -2.94 3.42 -3.72
N LEU A 87 -3.32 2.23 -3.30
CA LEU A 87 -2.48 1.04 -3.45
C LEU A 87 -3.31 -0.17 -3.87
N MET A 88 -2.70 -1.04 -4.66
CA MET A 88 -3.29 -2.32 -5.06
C MET A 88 -2.97 -3.39 -4.01
N SER A 89 -3.99 -4.10 -3.55
CA SER A 89 -3.86 -5.17 -2.55
C SER A 89 -5.07 -6.12 -2.65
N THR A 90 -5.23 -7.01 -1.67
CA THR A 90 -6.38 -7.91 -1.51
C THR A 90 -7.20 -7.49 -0.29
N VAL A 91 -8.52 -7.60 -0.39
CA VAL A 91 -9.43 -7.46 0.76
C VAL A 91 -9.81 -8.85 1.26
N ILE A 92 -9.55 -9.11 2.53
CA ILE A 92 -9.87 -10.36 3.23
C ILE A 92 -11.36 -10.34 3.56
N ASP A 93 -12.12 -11.13 2.81
CA ASP A 93 -13.56 -11.33 2.95
C ASP A 93 -13.96 -12.67 2.31
N ASP A 94 -14.89 -13.40 2.93
CA ASP A 94 -15.33 -14.74 2.49
C ASP A 94 -15.98 -14.72 1.09
N ARG A 95 -16.65 -13.63 0.74
CA ARG A 95 -17.29 -13.47 -0.56
C ARG A 95 -16.35 -12.88 -1.60
N CYS A 96 -15.30 -12.18 -1.16
CA CYS A 96 -14.31 -11.47 -1.97
C CYS A 96 -14.90 -10.32 -2.81
N ASP A 97 -16.16 -9.96 -2.62
CA ASP A 97 -16.93 -9.01 -3.45
C ASP A 97 -17.49 -7.83 -2.64
N VAL A 98 -16.70 -7.36 -1.66
CA VAL A 98 -17.11 -6.27 -0.77
C VAL A 98 -17.55 -5.03 -1.56
N PRO A 99 -18.61 -4.31 -1.12
CA PRO A 99 -19.07 -3.11 -1.83
C PRO A 99 -17.97 -2.05 -1.97
N ILE A 100 -17.91 -1.39 -3.13
CA ILE A 100 -17.11 -0.17 -3.30
C ILE A 100 -17.54 0.86 -2.27
N GLY A 101 -16.57 1.56 -1.68
CA GLY A 101 -16.78 2.50 -0.57
C GLY A 101 -16.73 1.86 0.82
N SER A 102 -16.62 0.53 0.93
CA SER A 102 -16.45 -0.14 2.23
C SER A 102 -15.21 0.36 2.96
N ARG A 103 -15.36 0.67 4.25
CA ARG A 103 -14.24 1.03 5.13
C ARG A 103 -13.38 -0.20 5.40
N VAL A 104 -12.07 -0.01 5.32
CA VAL A 104 -11.09 -1.07 5.54
C VAL A 104 -9.93 -0.61 6.42
N ARG A 105 -9.22 -1.58 7.00
CA ARG A 105 -7.98 -1.39 7.73
C ARG A 105 -6.90 -2.33 7.22
N ALA A 106 -5.69 -1.81 7.10
CA ALA A 106 -4.50 -2.56 6.74
C ALA A 106 -4.18 -3.63 7.80
N SER A 107 -3.89 -4.82 7.31
CA SER A 107 -3.36 -5.97 8.04
C SER A 107 -2.13 -6.48 7.29
N PHE A 108 -1.30 -7.29 7.94
CA PHE A 108 -0.01 -7.71 7.39
C PHE A 108 0.08 -9.22 7.37
N GLU A 109 0.17 -9.79 6.18
CA GLU A 109 0.33 -11.23 5.98
C GLU A 109 1.80 -11.56 5.71
N PRO A 110 2.41 -12.47 6.50
CA PRO A 110 3.72 -12.99 6.18
C PRO A 110 3.61 -13.89 4.93
N MET A 111 4.52 -13.72 3.98
CA MET A 111 4.82 -14.72 2.95
C MET A 111 6.24 -15.26 3.17
N ASP A 112 6.60 -16.33 2.46
CA ASP A 112 7.87 -17.05 2.64
C ASP A 112 9.10 -16.13 2.72
N GLU A 113 9.16 -15.07 1.91
CA GLU A 113 10.31 -14.14 1.86
C GLU A 113 9.94 -12.66 2.16
N GLU A 114 8.70 -12.23 1.94
CA GLU A 114 8.28 -10.84 2.09
C GLU A 114 6.90 -10.76 2.77
N SER A 115 6.70 -9.80 3.67
CA SER A 115 5.35 -9.49 4.18
C SER A 115 4.61 -8.62 3.17
N ARG A 116 3.32 -8.87 3.00
CA ARG A 116 2.44 -8.04 2.17
C ARG A 116 1.38 -7.35 3.03
N VAL A 117 0.97 -6.16 2.61
CA VAL A 117 -0.23 -5.52 3.17
C VAL A 117 -1.47 -6.11 2.51
N VAL A 118 -2.45 -6.47 3.34
CA VAL A 118 -3.82 -6.82 2.96
C VAL A 118 -4.80 -5.92 3.71
N PHE A 119 -6.08 -5.98 3.39
CA PHE A 119 -7.10 -5.15 4.04
C PHE A 119 -8.25 -5.98 4.59
N GLU A 120 -8.72 -5.63 5.77
CA GLU A 120 -9.89 -6.21 6.41
C GLU A 120 -11.02 -5.17 6.45
N VAL A 121 -12.26 -5.60 6.20
CA VAL A 121 -13.44 -4.71 6.28
C VAL A 121 -13.71 -4.34 7.73
N LEU A 122 -13.88 -3.04 7.98
CA LEU A 122 -14.34 -2.54 9.27
C LEU A 122 -15.86 -2.73 9.35
N ARG A 123 -16.28 -3.53 10.33
CA ARG A 123 -17.69 -3.75 10.68
C ARG A 123 -18.15 -2.75 11.73
#